data_AF-S3TE89-F1
#
_entry.id   AF-S3TE89-F1
#
_cell.length_a   1.000
_cell.length_b   1.000
_cell.length_c   1.000
_cell.angle_alpha   90.00
_cell.angle_beta   90.00
_cell.angle_gamma   90.00
#
_symmetry.space_group_name_H-M   'P 1'
#
loop_
_entity.id
_entity.type
_entity.pdbx_description
1 polymer ?
#
loop_
_entity_poly.entity_id
_entity_poly.type
_entity_poly.pdbx_seq_one_letter_code
_entity_poly.pdbx_strand_id
1 'polypeptide(L)' 'MLLKFAIRFMAVLFAVLALAAVIIHFFFSSKLTTDLWIIAVPVILAVPILSSIIVAKDDELSI' A
#
# COMPACT_ATOMS: atom_id res chain seq x y z
N MET A 1 -11.14 -17.74 -2.69
CA MET A 1 -10.80 -16.88 -1.53
C MET A 1 -9.56 -16.03 -1.78
N LEU A 2 -8.40 -16.61 -2.09
CA LEU A 2 -7.14 -15.87 -2.25
C LEU A 2 -7.12 -14.84 -3.40
N LEU A 3 -7.77 -15.12 -4.53
CA LEU A 3 -7.78 -14.18 -5.66
C LEU A 3 -8.51 -12.86 -5.32
N LYS A 4 -9.63 -12.92 -4.58
CA LYS A 4 -10.37 -11.72 -4.14
C LYS A 4 -9.54 -10.91 -3.13
N PHE A 5 -8.85 -11.60 -2.23
CA PHE A 5 -7.88 -11.00 -1.32
C PHE A 5 -6.75 -10.29 -2.08
N ALA A 6 -6.10 -10.99 -3.01
CA ALA A 6 -4.99 -10.45 -3.79
C ALA A 6 -5.41 -9.22 -4.61
N ILE A 7 -6.58 -9.25 -5.26
CA ILE A 7 -7.10 -8.10 -6.02
C ILE A 7 -7.29 -6.87 -5.12
N ARG A 8 -7.89 -7.03 -3.94
CA ARG A 8 -8.07 -5.92 -2.99
C ARG A 8 -6.73 -5.41 -2.49
N PHE A 9 -5.82 -6.31 -2.13
CA PHE A 9 -4.48 -5.94 -1.69
C PHE A 9 -3.75 -5.12 -2.75
N MET A 10 -3.75 -5.58 -4.01
CA MET A 10 -3.13 -4.86 -5.13
C MET A 10 -3.79 -3.51 -5.37
N ALA A 11 -5.11 -3.42 -5.29
CA ALA A 11 -5.83 -2.16 -5.47
C ALA A 11 -5.44 -1.12 -4.40
N VAL A 12 -5.36 -1.53 -3.13
CA VAL A 12 -4.93 -0.63 -2.04
C VAL A 12 -3.46 -0.27 -2.19
N LEU A 13 -2.59 -1.24 -2.49
CA LEU A 13 -1.16 -0.99 -2.73
C LEU A 13 -0.95 0.02 -3.87
N PHE A 14 -1.66 -0.14 -4.99
CA PHE A 14 -1.59 0.77 -6.11
C PHE A 14 -2.03 2.19 -5.72
N ALA A 15 -3.14 2.32 -4.99
CA ALA A 15 -3.61 3.63 -4.52
C ALA A 15 -2.59 4.31 -3.60
N VAL A 16 -1.98 3.56 -2.67
CA VAL A 16 -0.95 4.08 -1.76
C VAL A 16 0.31 4.49 -2.52
N LEU A 17 0.75 3.69 -3.49
CA LEU A 17 1.89 4.01 -4.37
C LEU A 17 1.63 5.29 -5.18
N ALA A 18 0.44 5.41 -5.79
CA ALA A 18 0.06 6.58 -6.57
C ALA A 18 0.03 7.85 -5.69
N LEU A 19 -0.56 7.76 -4.49
CA LEU A 19 -0.61 8.87 -3.56
C LEU A 19 0.79 9.28 -3.08
N ALA A 20 1.63 8.30 -2.72
CA ALA A 20 3.02 8.56 -2.33
C ALA A 20 3.81 9.22 -3.46
N ALA A 21 3.64 8.75 -4.70
CA ALA A 21 4.29 9.33 -5.87
C ALA A 21 3.87 10.79 -6.09
N VAL A 22 2.57 11.11 -6.00
CA VAL A 22 2.05 12.47 -6.09
C VAL A 22 2.64 13.35 -5.00
N ILE A 23 2.62 12.89 -3.74
CA ILE A 23 3.16 13.66 -2.61
C ILE A 23 4.66 13.93 -2.80
N ILE A 24 5.45 12.90 -3.10
CA ILE A 24 6.90 13.03 -3.26
C ILE A 24 7.24 13.94 -4.45
N HIS A 25 6.52 13.81 -5.57
CA HIS A 25 6.80 14.57 -6.78
C HIS A 25 6.47 16.06 -6.65
N PHE A 26 5.33 16.40 -6.02
CA PHE A 26 4.86 17.79 -5.95
C PHE A 26 5.37 18.56 -4.73
N PHE A 27 5.65 17.88 -3.61
CA PHE A 27 5.98 18.56 -2.34
C PHE A 27 7.47 18.51 -1.97
N PHE A 28 8.28 17.68 -2.64
CA PHE A 28 9.68 17.48 -2.27
C PHE A 28 10.64 17.72 -3.44
N SER A 29 11.89 18.06 -3.10
CA SER A 29 12.97 18.23 -4.08
C SER A 29 13.36 16.89 -4.70
N SER A 30 13.72 16.91 -5.99
CA SER A 30 14.25 15.74 -6.71
C SER A 30 15.48 15.10 -6.06
N LYS A 31 16.24 15.87 -5.26
CA LYS A 31 17.39 15.35 -4.50
C LYS A 31 17.00 14.39 -3.38
N LEU A 32 15.79 14.51 -2.84
CA LEU A 32 15.29 13.70 -1.73
C LEU A 32 14.38 12.56 -2.19
N THR A 33 13.98 12.54 -3.46
CA THR A 33 12.99 11.58 -3.99
C THR A 33 13.34 10.13 -3.65
N THR A 34 14.57 9.70 -3.90
CA THR A 34 15.01 8.32 -3.63
C THR A 34 14.94 7.98 -2.15
N ASP A 35 15.45 8.87 -1.30
CA ASP A 35 15.47 8.67 0.16
C ASP A 35 14.05 8.59 0.73
N LEU A 36 13.14 9.44 0.23
CA LEU A 36 11.73 9.43 0.63
C LEU A 36 11.02 8.13 0.23
N TRP A 37 11.31 7.59 -0.96
CA TRP A 37 10.77 6.28 -1.36
C TRP A 37 11.26 5.17 -0.44
N ILE A 38 12.54 5.14 -0.09
CA ILE A 38 13.11 4.15 0.83
C ILE A 38 12.42 4.23 2.19
N ILE A 39 12.28 5.44 2.75
CA ILE A 39 11.65 5.66 4.05
C ILE A 39 10.16 5.33 4.01
N ALA A 40 9.49 5.52 2.86
CA ALA A 40 8.07 5.25 2.71
C ALA A 40 7.74 3.75 2.54
N VAL A 41 8.69 2.90 2.13
CA VAL A 41 8.46 1.45 1.87
C VAL A 41 7.72 0.73 3.02
N PRO A 42 8.11 0.88 4.30
CA PRO A 42 7.39 0.25 5.40
C PRO A 42 5.92 0.67 5.47
N VAL A 43 5.62 1.95 5.24
CA VAL A 43 4.25 2.49 5.26
C VAL A 43 3.46 2.01 4.05
N ILE A 44 4.10 2.02 2.87
CA ILE A 44 3.51 1.58 1.60
C ILE A 44 3.08 0.11 1.68
N LEU A 45 3.81 -0.72 2.42
CA LEU A 45 3.46 -2.14 2.63
C LEU A 45 2.53 -2.34 3.83
N ALA A 46 2.72 -1.60 4.92
CA ALA A 46 1.90 -1.75 6.13
C ALA A 46 0.43 -1.42 5.86
N VAL A 47 0.13 -0.35 5.12
CA VAL A 47 -1.25 0.08 4.86
C VAL A 47 -2.06 -1.00 4.11
N PRO A 48 -1.60 -1.54 2.97
CA PRO A 48 -2.28 -2.64 2.29
C PRO A 48 -2.40 -3.91 3.15
N ILE A 49 -1.38 -4.27 3.93
CA ILE A 49 -1.42 -5.45 4.82
C ILE A 49 -2.48 -5.27 5.92
N LEU A 50 -2.48 -4.14 6.62
CA LEU A 50 -3.46 -3.89 7.68
C LEU A 50 -4.88 -3.78 7.11
N SER A 51 -5.04 -3.09 5.98
CA SER A 51 -6.33 -2.99 5.31
C SER A 51 -6.87 -4.35 4.87
N SER A 52 -6.00 -5.25 4.41
CA SER A 52 -6.40 -6.56 3.94
C SER A 52 -6.80 -7.48 5.09
N ILE A 53 -6.17 -7.35 6.26
CA ILE A 53 -6.57 -8.04 7.50
C ILE A 53 -7.92 -7.54 8.00
N ILE A 54 -8.11 -6.22 8.07
CA ILE A 54 -9.37 -5.62 8.59
C ILE A 54 -10.57 -5.99 7.71
N VAL A 55 -10.35 -6.06 6.39
CA VAL A 55 -11.41 -6.33 5.40
C VAL A 55 -11.54 -7.83 5.09
N ALA A 56 -10.62 -8.67 5.57
CA ALA A 56 -10.74 -10.11 5.42
C ALA A 56 -12.00 -10.60 6.12
N LYS A 57 -12.74 -11.48 5.44
CA LYS A 57 -13.94 -12.13 5.98
C LYS A 57 -13.57 -13.50 6.55
N ASP A 58 -14.36 -13.99 7.49
CA ASP A 58 -14.20 -15.30 8.14
C ASP A 58 -14.05 -16.44 7.12
N ASP A 59 -14.88 -16.42 6.08
CA ASP A 59 -14.78 -17.32 4.91
C ASP A 59 -13.36 -17.34 4.30
N GLU A 60 -12.67 -16.21 4.24
CA GLU A 60 -11.33 -16.09 3.66
C GLU A 60 -10.19 -16.39 4.64
N LEU A 61 -10.48 -16.41 5.95
CA LEU A 61 -9.53 -16.71 7.03
C LEU A 61 -9.65 -18.15 7.56
N SER A 62 -10.58 -18.95 7.02
CA SER A 62 -10.82 -20.35 7.41
C SER A 62 -11.10 -20.56 8.92
N ILE A 63 -11.65 -19.53 9.56
CA ILE A 63 -12.07 -19.51 10.96
C ILE A 63 -13.58 -19.34 11.03
#